data_AF-D9PKJ7-F1
#
_entry.id   AF-D9PKJ7-F1
#
_cell.length_a   1.000
_cell.length_b   1.000
_cell.length_c   1.000
_cell.angle_alpha   90.00
_cell.angle_beta   90.00
_cell.angle_gamma   90.00
#
_symmetry.space_group_name_H-M   'P 1'
#
loop_
_entity.id
_entity.type
_entity.pdbx_description
1 polymer ?
#
loop_
_entity_poly.entity_id
_entity_poly.type
_entity_poly.pdbx_seq_one_letter_code
_entity_poly.pdbx_strand_id
1 'polypeptide(L)'
;MLAAYAQGVNAYRERAAGRLPVEYRIAGFEPAPWGPEDSLVIGAFMAWTLSYNLRGELTFLRLAARVGPERARELFPPDPELPPPPV
;
A
#
# COMPACT_ATOMS: atom_id res chain seq x y z
N MET A 1 10.38 -3.66 -20.65
CA MET A 1 10.55 -4.36 -19.36
C MET A 1 9.23 -4.93 -18.84
N LEU A 2 8.24 -4.09 -18.50
CA LEU A 2 6.97 -4.56 -17.92
C LEU A 2 6.17 -5.52 -18.81
N ALA A 3 6.14 -5.28 -20.12
CA ALA A 3 5.51 -6.21 -21.07
C ALA A 3 6.11 -7.62 -21.02
N ALA A 4 7.45 -7.73 -20.93
CA ALA A 4 8.12 -9.02 -20.81
C ALA A 4 7.86 -9.69 -19.46
N TYR A 5 7.78 -8.91 -18.37
CA TYR A 5 7.39 -9.43 -17.06
C TYR A 5 5.98 -10.02 -17.08
N ALA A 6 5.01 -9.27 -17.62
CA ALA A 6 3.63 -9.72 -17.78
C ALA A 6 3.53 -11.00 -18.62
N GLN A 7 4.29 -11.09 -19.72
CA GLN A 7 4.38 -12.32 -20.52
C GLN A 7 4.88 -13.51 -19.69
N GLY A 8 5.88 -13.33 -18.83
CA GLY A 8 6.37 -14.39 -17.94
C GLY A 8 5.31 -14.87 -16.94
N VAL A 9 4.55 -13.94 -16.33
CA VAL A 9 3.44 -14.28 -15.42
C VAL A 9 2.35 -15.07 -16.17
N ASN A 10 1.99 -14.61 -17.37
CA ASN A 10 0.99 -15.27 -18.21
C ASN A 10 1.43 -16.68 -18.63
N ALA A 11 2.71 -16.86 -18.99
CA ALA A 11 3.27 -18.17 -19.32
C ALA A 11 3.22 -19.14 -18.13
N TYR A 12 3.47 -18.66 -16.91
CA TYR A 12 3.30 -19.48 -15.71
C TYR A 12 1.83 -19.86 -15.49
N ARG A 13 0.88 -18.92 -15.64
CA ARG A 13 -0.56 -19.20 -15.51
C ARG A 13 -0.99 -20.32 -16.45
N GLU A 14 -0.59 -20.23 -17.72
CA GLU A 14 -0.91 -21.26 -18.73
C GLU A 14 -0.29 -22.61 -18.38
N ARG A 15 0.98 -22.62 -17.95
CA ARG A 15 1.68 -23.84 -17.53
C ARG A 15 1.07 -24.48 -16.28
N ALA A 16 0.53 -23.68 -15.36
CA ALA A 16 -0.07 -24.17 -14.12
C ALA A 16 -1.34 -25.00 -14.40
N ALA A 17 -2.04 -24.76 -15.52
CA ALA A 17 -3.07 -25.64 -16.11
C ALA A 17 -4.00 -26.33 -15.09
N GLY A 18 -4.65 -25.56 -14.21
CA GLY A 18 -5.59 -26.08 -13.20
C GLY A 18 -4.97 -26.49 -11.85
N ARG A 19 -3.64 -26.42 -11.70
CA ARG A 19 -2.95 -26.57 -10.40
C ARG A 19 -2.91 -25.23 -9.66
N LEU A 20 -4.08 -24.63 -9.46
CA LEU A 20 -4.19 -23.35 -8.80
C LEU A 20 -3.76 -23.44 -7.32
N PRO A 21 -3.15 -22.37 -6.79
CA PRO A 21 -2.97 -22.19 -5.35
C PRO A 21 -4.29 -22.41 -4.59
N VAL A 22 -4.17 -22.76 -3.31
CA VAL A 22 -5.34 -23.14 -2.49
C VAL A 22 -6.33 -21.98 -2.34
N GLU A 23 -5.84 -20.75 -2.34
CA GLU A 23 -6.60 -19.52 -2.23
C GLU A 23 -7.62 -19.38 -3.37
N TYR A 24 -7.19 -19.64 -4.61
CA TYR A 24 -8.08 -19.61 -5.78
C TYR A 24 -9.12 -20.74 -5.76
N ARG A 25 -8.72 -21.93 -5.28
CA ARG A 25 -9.63 -23.08 -5.15
C ARG A 25 -10.71 -22.84 -4.08
N ILE A 26 -10.35 -22.23 -2.96
CA ILE A 26 -11.29 -21.87 -1.89
C ILE A 26 -12.22 -20.75 -2.36
N ALA A 27 -11.69 -19.72 -3.02
CA ALA A 27 -12.48 -18.58 -3.44
C ALA A 27 -13.31 -18.82 -4.72
N GLY A 28 -13.05 -19.92 -5.45
CA GLY A 28 -13.85 -20.35 -6.59
C GLY A 28 -13.68 -19.49 -7.84
N PHE A 29 -12.51 -18.89 -8.05
CA PHE A 29 -12.22 -18.11 -9.26
C PHE A 29 -10.87 -18.47 -9.87
N GLU A 30 -10.71 -18.11 -11.16
CA GLU A 30 -9.48 -18.31 -11.91
C GLU A 30 -8.67 -17.00 -11.98
N PRO A 31 -7.32 -17.06 -11.95
CA PRO A 31 -6.49 -15.89 -12.15
C PRO A 31 -6.68 -15.28 -13.55
N ALA A 32 -6.89 -13.97 -13.60
CA ALA A 32 -7.02 -13.24 -14.86
C ALA A 32 -5.67 -13.16 -15.63
N PRO A 33 -5.70 -12.85 -16.94
CA PRO A 33 -4.54 -12.37 -17.68
C PRO A 33 -3.87 -11.19 -16.98
N TRP A 34 -2.55 -11.24 -16.85
CA TRP A 34 -1.74 -10.20 -16.25
C TRP A 34 -1.30 -9.20 -17.33
N GLY A 35 -1.62 -7.93 -17.13
CA GLY A 35 -1.20 -6.80 -17.95
C GLY A 35 0.10 -6.15 -17.44
N PRO A 36 0.82 -5.37 -18.27
CA PRO A 36 1.95 -4.57 -17.81
C PRO A 36 1.59 -3.63 -16.64
N GLU A 37 0.37 -3.08 -16.65
CA GLU A 37 -0.18 -2.16 -15.66
C GLU A 37 -0.37 -2.78 -14.28
N ASP A 38 -0.70 -4.07 -14.19
CA ASP A 38 -0.87 -4.76 -12.90
C ASP A 38 0.44 -4.74 -12.10
N SER A 39 1.58 -4.79 -12.80
CA SER A 39 2.91 -4.67 -12.18
C SER A 39 3.13 -3.29 -11.54
N LEU A 40 2.55 -2.23 -12.11
CA LEU A 40 2.61 -0.87 -11.54
C LEU A 40 1.65 -0.74 -10.35
N VAL A 41 0.47 -1.36 -10.45
CA VAL A 41 -0.54 -1.32 -9.37
C VAL A 41 0.00 -1.98 -8.11
N ILE A 42 0.81 -3.04 -8.20
CA ILE A 42 1.51 -3.61 -7.03
C ILE A 42 2.40 -2.55 -6.35
N GLY A 43 3.15 -1.77 -7.13
CA GLY A 43 3.94 -0.65 -6.60
C GLY A 43 3.09 0.42 -5.91
N ALA A 44 1.98 0.81 -6.54
CA ALA A 44 1.05 1.78 -5.97
C ALA A 44 0.40 1.26 -4.67
N PHE A 45 0.04 -0.03 -4.62
CA PHE A 45 -0.48 -0.67 -3.42
C PHE A 45 0.55 -0.65 -2.29
N MET A 46 1.81 -0.98 -2.56
CA MET A 46 2.87 -0.88 -1.56
C MET A 46 3.03 0.55 -1.05
N ALA A 47 3.09 1.55 -1.94
CA ALA A 47 3.17 2.96 -1.56
C ALA A 47 1.99 3.38 -0.66
N TRP A 48 0.77 2.95 -0.99
CA TRP A 48 -0.41 3.19 -0.17
C TRP A 48 -0.28 2.55 1.22
N THR A 49 0.12 1.28 1.31
CA THR A 49 0.29 0.58 2.60
C THR A 49 1.38 1.19 3.48
N LEU A 50 2.39 1.81 2.87
CA LEU A 50 3.47 2.52 3.56
C LEU A 50 3.08 3.95 3.98
N SER A 51 1.93 4.47 3.53
CA SER A 51 1.43 5.80 3.88
C SER A 51 0.62 5.82 5.20
N TYR A 52 0.98 4.96 6.17
CA TYR A 52 0.20 4.73 7.39
C TYR A 52 0.18 5.94 8.34
N ASN A 53 1.19 6.83 8.26
CA ASN A 53 1.29 8.07 9.03
C ASN A 53 0.20 9.10 8.66
N LEU A 54 -0.32 9.06 7.42
CA LEU A 54 -1.23 10.06 6.88
C LEU A 54 -2.44 10.32 7.78
N ARG A 55 -3.07 9.26 8.31
CA ARG A 55 -4.23 9.41 9.19
C ARG A 55 -3.87 10.07 10.52
N GLY A 56 -2.69 9.74 11.06
CA GLY A 56 -2.16 10.35 12.28
C GLY A 56 -1.91 11.84 12.09
N GLU A 57 -1.22 12.21 11.01
CA GLU A 57 -0.92 13.62 10.68
C GLU A 57 -2.19 14.45 10.47
N LEU A 58 -3.17 13.93 9.72
CA LEU A 58 -4.45 14.62 9.54
C LEU A 58 -5.22 14.79 10.86
N THR A 59 -5.11 13.83 11.77
CA THR A 59 -5.74 13.92 13.09
C THR A 59 -5.04 14.97 13.95
N PHE A 60 -3.71 14.98 13.97
CA PHE A 60 -2.90 16.00 14.64
C PHE A 60 -3.26 17.41 14.14
N LEU A 61 -3.26 17.62 12.82
CA LEU A 61 -3.56 18.94 12.22
C LEU A 61 -4.96 19.43 12.60
N ARG A 62 -5.96 18.54 12.57
CA ARG A 62 -7.34 18.88 12.98
C ARG A 62 -7.44 19.24 14.46
N LEU A 63 -6.68 18.57 15.32
CA LEU A 63 -6.64 18.85 16.75
C LEU A 63 -5.91 20.15 17.04
N ALA A 64 -4.71 20.35 16.46
CA ALA A 64 -3.91 21.55 16.60
C ALA A 64 -4.70 22.81 16.18
N ALA A 65 -5.51 22.72 15.11
CA ALA A 65 -6.40 23.80 14.70
C ALA A 65 -7.48 24.17 15.73
N ARG A 66 -7.82 23.28 16.67
CA ARG A 66 -8.84 23.51 17.71
C ARG A 66 -8.27 23.90 19.07
N VAL A 67 -7.14 23.30 19.46
CA VAL A 67 -6.58 23.45 20.82
C VAL A 67 -5.21 24.12 20.86
N GLY A 68 -4.66 24.49 19.70
CA GLY A 68 -3.29 24.98 19.55
C GLY A 68 -2.27 23.84 19.40
N PRO A 69 -1.13 24.09 18.73
CA PRO A 69 -0.13 23.07 18.44
C PRO A 69 0.59 22.55 19.69
N GLU A 70 0.77 23.37 20.72
CA GLU A 70 1.44 23.01 21.98
C GLU A 70 0.65 21.94 22.72
N ARG A 71 -0.66 22.16 22.91
CA ARG A 71 -1.55 21.20 23.58
C ARG A 71 -1.77 19.94 22.74
N ALA A 72 -1.81 20.06 21.42
CA ALA A 72 -1.93 18.89 20.54
C ALA A 72 -0.70 17.96 20.64
N ARG A 73 0.51 18.51 20.81
CA ARG A 73 1.76 17.73 20.97
C ARG A 73 1.79 16.90 22.27
N GLU A 74 1.05 17.27 23.31
CA GLU A 74 0.92 16.44 24.52
C GLU A 74 0.24 15.09 24.22
N LEU A 75 -0.63 15.05 23.20
CA LEU A 75 -1.36 13.84 22.78
C LEU A 75 -0.69 13.10 21.62
N PHE A 76 0.18 13.78 20.89
CA PHE A 76 1.00 13.26 19.79
C PHE A 76 2.47 13.60 20.07
N PRO A 77 3.09 12.94 21.07
CA PRO A 77 4.47 13.23 21.41
C PRO A 77 5.36 12.96 20.19
N PRO A 78 6.27 13.89 19.84
CA PRO A 78 7.18 13.69 18.73
C PRO A 78 8.11 12.51 19.03
N ASP A 79 8.54 11.83 17.98
CA ASP A 79 9.65 10.89 18.09
C ASP A 79 10.91 11.68 18.51
N PRO A 80 11.57 11.36 19.63
CA PRO A 80 12.77 12.07 20.08
C PRO A 80 13.89 12.08 19.03
N GLU A 81 13.94 11.07 18.16
CA GLU A 81 14.95 10.91 17.12
C GLU A 81 14.57 11.62 15.81
N LEU A 82 13.31 12.07 15.66
CA LEU A 82 12.80 12.70 14.45
C LEU A 82 12.31 14.14 14.74
N PRO A 83 13.09 15.18 14.42
CA PRO A 83 12.68 16.56 14.65
C PRO A 83 11.40 16.90 13.84
N PRO A 84 10.51 17.75 14.38
CA PRO A 84 9.28 18.10 13.68
C PRO A 84 9.59 18.81 12.36
N PRO A 85 8.76 18.62 11.32
CA PRO A 85 8.94 19.32 10.04
C PRO A 85 8.84 20.85 10.24
N PRO A 86 9.60 21.64 9.46
CA PRO A 86 9.51 23.10 9.53
C PRO A 86 8.10 23.56 9.17
N VAL A 87 7.58 24.50 9.97
CA VAL A 87 6.28 25.17 9.78
C VAL A 87 6.35 26.30 8.78
#